data_AF-A0A1Q9E5W0-F1
#
_entry.id   AF-A0A1Q9E5W0-F1
#
_cell.length_a   1.000
_cell.length_b   1.000
_cell.length_c   1.000
_cell.angle_alpha   90.00
_cell.angle_beta   90.00
_cell.angle_gamma   90.00
#
_symmetry.space_group_name_H-M   'P 1'
#
loop_
_entity.id
_entity.type
_entity.pdbx_description
1 polymer ?
#
loop_
_entity_poly.entity_id
_entity_poly.type
_entity_poly.pdbx_seq_one_letter_code
_entity_poly.pdbx_strand_id
1 'polypeptide(L)'
;MMSFGSAKVHNSAGVLGSNVSATARSKLPAWEVDNGGTQTTQSLRGKLQRRSSRLVSLLRPKSACDAMSHNTRMLEWSAPVRSATLDLDLKVTLSAGQMKSRVASAYGQDTIPRCAIHVWVEGGPFSSKLAEVRGSVCPKNTKSALHVHWISRAKSAPGIDGDDWRFMELASQRNRSRPFTVAQALLGVLACIAEAFGMSNVELGAEDQGSCRLIQYYKDLGFQSTAAHTMFGELSMDAPLGRIVSLAPASWLQALPLTGWNAWGWLWGGSQRPDLNCILGLMGAPEKWEWNIAWPTGCQVELRAVGSSHDATPKVTVSAHLRSFRAELVYCRAVVRLTQSSARVIWLSRSGSKPADEAVRGRLLDGTAKAASDRKPTLAMALLGAVASLARWFGTSTLELTPVDDGSGKLPQYLCNFGFRPLSEAQGGESLRGGCKDLAALCPQAWRTSLPPDSQLSMLTKLYEGHP
;
A
#
# COMPACT_ATOMS: atom_id res chain seq x y z
N MET A 1 48.81 2.75 -26.46
CA MET A 1 48.76 3.70 -27.60
C MET A 1 48.24 2.93 -28.81
N MET A 2 47.29 3.51 -29.56
CA MET A 2 46.55 2.94 -30.72
C MET A 2 45.44 1.94 -30.34
N SER A 3 44.15 2.31 -30.36
CA SER A 3 43.23 2.61 -31.49
C SER A 3 42.66 1.35 -32.14
N PHE A 4 41.39 1.06 -31.81
CA PHE A 4 40.41 0.30 -32.59
C PHE A 4 39.09 1.02 -32.32
N GLY A 5 38.23 1.39 -33.26
CA GLY A 5 37.97 0.90 -34.60
C GLY A 5 36.46 0.99 -34.73
N SER A 6 35.98 2.13 -35.25
CA SER A 6 34.56 2.47 -35.35
C SER A 6 33.90 1.68 -36.48
N ALA A 7 32.84 0.93 -36.17
CA ALA A 7 31.99 0.27 -37.17
C ALA A 7 30.56 0.82 -37.08
N LYS A 8 30.19 1.62 -38.07
CA LYS A 8 28.82 1.97 -38.44
C LYS A 8 28.17 0.76 -39.10
N VAL A 9 26.94 0.42 -38.70
CA VAL A 9 26.03 -0.38 -39.54
C VAL A 9 24.68 0.32 -39.64
N HIS A 10 24.18 0.32 -40.87
CA HIS A 10 23.06 1.07 -41.42
C HIS A 10 21.68 0.68 -40.86
N ASN A 11 20.85 1.72 -40.72
CA ASN A 11 19.39 1.61 -40.77
C ASN A 11 18.94 1.20 -42.17
N SER A 12 17.96 0.30 -42.25
CA SER A 12 17.16 0.08 -43.46
C SER A 12 15.71 -0.13 -43.03
N ALA A 13 14.88 0.83 -43.45
CA ALA A 13 13.43 0.78 -43.39
C ALA A 13 12.89 -0.10 -44.54
N GLY A 14 11.77 -0.77 -44.30
CA GLY A 14 11.01 -1.54 -45.30
C GLY A 14 9.68 -1.99 -44.67
N VAL A 15 8.61 -1.20 -44.77
CA VAL A 15 7.53 -1.28 -45.78
C VAL A 15 6.37 -2.20 -45.36
N LEU A 16 5.25 -1.52 -45.11
CA LEU A 16 3.82 -1.82 -45.38
C LEU A 16 3.40 -3.25 -45.76
N GLY A 17 2.42 -3.74 -45.01
CA GLY A 17 1.52 -4.82 -45.40
C GLY A 17 0.17 -4.69 -44.69
N SER A 18 -0.76 -3.99 -45.31
CA SER A 18 -2.20 -4.01 -45.00
C SER A 18 -2.80 -5.37 -45.33
N ASN A 19 -3.73 -5.89 -44.50
CA ASN A 19 -5.07 -6.26 -44.99
C ASN A 19 -6.01 -6.90 -43.93
N VAL A 20 -7.25 -6.41 -43.98
CA VAL A 20 -8.54 -7.12 -43.93
C VAL A 20 -9.17 -7.48 -42.57
N SER A 21 -10.29 -6.79 -42.36
CA SER A 21 -11.44 -7.00 -41.49
C SER A 21 -11.95 -8.43 -41.32
N ALA A 22 -12.46 -8.74 -40.13
CA ALA A 22 -13.64 -9.60 -39.97
C ALA A 22 -14.39 -9.25 -38.67
N THR A 23 -15.54 -8.60 -38.84
CA THR A 23 -16.57 -8.34 -37.84
C THR A 23 -17.38 -9.62 -37.65
N ALA A 24 -17.48 -10.14 -36.42
CA ALA A 24 -18.40 -11.22 -36.08
C ALA A 24 -19.22 -10.82 -34.84
N ARG A 25 -20.48 -10.48 -35.08
CA ARG A 25 -21.54 -10.32 -34.08
C ARG A 25 -21.97 -11.72 -33.60
N SER A 26 -21.93 -12.00 -32.31
CA SER A 26 -22.61 -13.16 -31.74
C SER A 26 -23.91 -12.74 -31.05
N LYS A 27 -24.95 -13.50 -31.39
CA LYS A 27 -26.34 -13.38 -30.95
C LYS A 27 -26.51 -13.91 -29.53
N LEU A 28 -27.25 -13.19 -28.69
CA LEU A 28 -27.85 -13.72 -27.47
C LEU A 28 -29.28 -14.21 -27.79
N PRO A 29 -29.72 -15.37 -27.28
CA PRO A 29 -31.13 -15.75 -27.34
C PRO A 29 -31.91 -15.17 -26.17
N ALA A 30 -33.07 -14.62 -26.52
CA ALA A 30 -34.17 -14.32 -25.62
C ALA A 30 -34.81 -15.60 -25.11
N TRP A 31 -35.25 -15.59 -23.85
CA TRP A 31 -36.34 -16.44 -23.39
C TRP A 31 -37.22 -15.60 -22.47
N GLU A 32 -38.48 -15.52 -22.90
CA GLU A 32 -39.62 -14.89 -22.27
C GLU A 32 -40.51 -16.07 -21.86
N VAL A 33 -40.87 -16.18 -20.57
CA VAL A 33 -42.02 -17.00 -20.14
C VAL A 33 -42.71 -16.28 -19.00
N ASP A 34 -43.88 -15.73 -19.35
CA ASP A 34 -44.96 -15.37 -18.44
C ASP A 34 -45.50 -16.60 -17.69
N ASN A 35 -45.93 -16.40 -16.44
CA ASN A 35 -47.21 -16.92 -15.95
C ASN A 35 -47.58 -16.26 -14.60
N GLY A 36 -48.77 -15.66 -14.56
CA GLY A 36 -49.47 -15.23 -13.34
C GLY A 36 -49.91 -16.43 -12.48
N GLY A 37 -50.53 -16.29 -11.31
CA GLY A 37 -51.04 -15.14 -10.55
C GLY A 37 -51.59 -15.65 -9.21
N THR A 38 -52.32 -14.77 -8.50
CA THR A 38 -53.07 -14.92 -7.22
C THR A 38 -52.22 -14.83 -5.92
N GLN A 39 -52.28 -13.75 -5.11
CA GLN A 39 -53.32 -13.31 -4.15
C GLN A 39 -53.62 -14.39 -3.08
N THR A 40 -53.56 -14.22 -1.75
CA THR A 40 -53.61 -13.08 -0.81
C THR A 40 -53.23 -13.62 0.58
N THR A 41 -52.44 -12.90 1.40
CA THR A 41 -52.69 -12.76 2.86
C THR A 41 -51.85 -11.60 3.42
N GLN A 42 -52.54 -10.62 3.98
CA GLN A 42 -52.01 -9.47 4.70
C GLN A 42 -51.39 -9.89 6.03
N SER A 43 -50.25 -9.32 6.41
CA SER A 43 -49.85 -9.22 7.81
C SER A 43 -49.04 -7.95 8.07
N LEU A 44 -49.40 -7.30 9.18
CA LEU A 44 -48.97 -6.00 9.66
C LEU A 44 -47.46 -5.94 9.95
N ARG A 45 -46.64 -5.60 8.94
CA ARG A 45 -45.21 -5.21 9.12
C ARG A 45 -44.75 -4.05 8.22
N GLY A 46 -45.69 -3.27 7.68
CA GLY A 46 -45.44 -2.33 6.60
C GLY A 46 -44.92 -0.92 6.94
N LYS A 47 -44.74 -0.53 8.20
CA LYS A 47 -44.39 0.86 8.56
C LYS A 47 -42.96 1.12 9.06
N LEU A 48 -42.14 0.08 9.28
CA LEU A 48 -40.74 0.25 9.70
C LEU A 48 -39.71 -0.14 8.62
N GLN A 49 -40.13 -0.75 7.51
CA GLN A 49 -39.22 -1.27 6.49
C GLN A 49 -39.15 -0.42 5.20
N ARG A 50 -40.05 0.56 5.02
CA ARG A 50 -40.10 1.43 3.82
C ARG A 50 -39.23 2.70 3.88
N ARG A 51 -38.52 2.95 4.99
CA ARG A 51 -37.53 4.05 5.07
C ARG A 51 -36.09 3.61 4.82
N SER A 52 -35.81 2.31 4.69
CA SER A 52 -34.44 1.79 4.58
C SER A 52 -33.92 1.60 3.15
N SER A 53 -34.72 1.87 2.11
CA SER A 53 -34.37 1.62 0.71
C SER A 53 -34.05 2.89 -0.10
N ARG A 54 -33.84 4.05 0.56
CA ARG A 54 -33.60 5.35 -0.11
C ARG A 54 -32.16 5.89 -0.05
N LEU A 55 -31.17 5.14 0.45
CA LEU A 55 -29.85 5.70 0.75
C LEU A 55 -28.68 4.81 0.30
N VAL A 56 -28.48 4.69 -1.02
CA VAL A 56 -27.15 4.42 -1.62
C VAL A 56 -26.92 5.26 -2.90
N SER A 57 -27.93 5.96 -3.43
CA SER A 57 -27.86 6.57 -4.77
C SER A 57 -27.25 7.98 -4.87
N LEU A 58 -26.54 8.48 -3.85
CA LEU A 58 -26.02 9.87 -3.86
C LEU A 58 -24.57 10.04 -3.35
N LEU A 59 -23.72 9.02 -3.46
CA LEU A 59 -22.27 9.23 -3.44
C LEU A 59 -21.80 9.66 -4.85
N ARG A 60 -22.25 10.85 -5.30
CA ARG A 60 -21.60 11.50 -6.44
C ARG A 60 -20.49 12.38 -5.87
N PRO A 61 -19.22 12.22 -6.28
CA PRO A 61 -18.24 13.26 -6.06
C PRO A 61 -18.83 14.53 -6.68
N LYS A 62 -19.18 15.53 -5.85
CA LYS A 62 -19.41 16.88 -6.35
C LYS A 62 -18.04 17.36 -6.84
N SER A 63 -17.72 17.13 -8.11
CA SER A 63 -16.67 17.90 -8.77
C SER A 63 -17.21 19.32 -8.86
N ALA A 64 -16.89 20.16 -7.88
CA ALA A 64 -17.22 21.57 -7.95
C ALA A 64 -16.53 22.13 -9.20
N CYS A 65 -17.35 22.57 -10.16
CA CYS A 65 -16.92 23.22 -11.39
C CYS A 65 -16.22 24.54 -11.10
N ASP A 66 -15.01 24.66 -11.65
CA ASP A 66 -14.42 25.81 -12.33
C ASP A 66 -14.93 27.22 -11.98
N ALA A 67 -14.18 27.89 -11.10
CA ALA A 67 -13.69 29.25 -11.35
C ALA A 67 -12.58 29.63 -10.35
N MET A 68 -11.35 29.75 -10.88
CA MET A 68 -10.24 30.58 -10.37
C MET A 68 -9.59 30.24 -9.00
N SER A 69 -8.83 29.15 -8.94
CA SER A 69 -7.38 29.17 -8.63
C SER A 69 -6.82 27.76 -8.81
N HIS A 70 -6.01 27.58 -9.86
CA HIS A 70 -5.55 26.28 -10.31
C HIS A 70 -4.75 25.57 -9.19
N ASN A 71 -5.07 24.28 -8.96
CA ASN A 71 -4.26 23.25 -8.27
C ASN A 71 -4.75 22.72 -6.90
N THR A 72 -5.91 23.15 -6.39
CA THR A 72 -6.52 22.49 -5.21
C THR A 72 -7.62 21.54 -5.65
N ARG A 73 -7.49 20.25 -5.34
CA ARG A 73 -8.53 19.25 -5.56
C ARG A 73 -9.26 18.98 -4.27
N MET A 74 -10.58 18.90 -4.35
CA MET A 74 -11.44 18.62 -3.20
C MET A 74 -12.31 17.39 -3.48
N LEU A 75 -12.50 16.56 -2.47
CA LEU A 75 -13.41 15.42 -2.49
C LEU A 75 -14.21 15.42 -1.20
N GLU A 76 -15.53 15.37 -1.31
CA GLU A 76 -16.44 15.38 -0.18
C GLU A 76 -17.25 14.08 -0.14
N TRP A 77 -17.34 13.48 1.04
CA TRP A 77 -18.21 12.35 1.34
C TRP A 77 -19.16 12.71 2.47
N SER A 78 -20.37 12.15 2.39
CA SER A 78 -21.38 12.25 3.44
C SER A 78 -22.03 10.89 3.60
N ALA A 79 -22.19 10.47 4.84
CA ALA A 79 -22.73 9.16 5.19
C ALA A 79 -23.62 9.28 6.43
N PRO A 80 -24.89 8.84 6.36
CA PRO A 80 -25.72 8.78 7.55
C PRO A 80 -25.16 7.73 8.51
N VAL A 81 -24.96 8.12 9.76
CA VAL A 81 -24.48 7.23 10.81
C VAL A 81 -25.39 7.31 12.03
N ARG A 82 -25.62 6.18 12.69
CA ARG A 82 -26.49 6.13 13.87
C ARG A 82 -25.69 6.24 15.14
N SER A 83 -26.13 7.12 16.03
CA SER A 83 -25.82 7.06 17.47
C SER A 83 -27.00 6.42 18.21
N ALA A 84 -26.83 6.13 19.50
CA ALA A 84 -27.90 5.61 20.35
C ALA A 84 -29.05 6.62 20.53
N THR A 85 -28.73 7.91 20.53
CA THR A 85 -29.66 8.99 20.86
C THR A 85 -29.98 9.93 19.70
N LEU A 86 -29.13 9.98 18.67
CA LEU A 86 -29.23 10.95 17.59
C LEU A 86 -28.96 10.29 16.23
N ASP A 87 -29.74 10.69 15.22
CA ASP A 87 -29.36 10.52 13.83
C ASP A 87 -28.25 11.52 13.52
N LEU A 88 -27.09 11.01 13.10
CA LEU A 88 -25.91 11.81 12.78
C LEU A 88 -25.60 11.69 11.29
N ASP A 89 -24.97 12.72 10.73
CA ASP A 89 -24.42 12.70 9.38
C ASP A 89 -22.91 12.87 9.47
N LEU A 90 -22.18 11.82 9.10
CA LEU A 90 -20.72 11.84 9.03
C LEU A 90 -20.31 12.53 7.74
N LYS A 91 -19.53 13.58 7.85
CA LYS A 91 -18.98 14.35 6.74
C LYS A 91 -17.46 14.19 6.71
N VAL A 92 -16.93 14.03 5.50
CA VAL A 92 -15.50 13.94 5.24
C VAL A 92 -15.19 14.85 4.07
N THR A 93 -14.21 15.74 4.24
CA THR A 93 -13.61 16.49 3.15
C THR A 93 -12.13 16.18 3.06
N LEU A 94 -11.70 15.87 1.85
CA LEU A 94 -10.32 15.72 1.46
C LEU A 94 -9.96 16.90 0.58
N SER A 95 -8.85 17.56 0.89
CA SER A 95 -8.30 18.62 0.05
C SER A 95 -6.83 18.34 -0.24
N ALA A 96 -6.52 18.11 -1.50
CA ALA A 96 -5.16 18.03 -2.00
C ALA A 96 -4.76 19.42 -2.47
N GLY A 97 -3.91 20.08 -1.70
CA GLY A 97 -3.36 21.39 -2.04
C GLY A 97 -1.97 21.26 -2.65
N GLN A 98 -1.61 22.22 -3.51
CA GLN A 98 -0.27 22.32 -4.07
C GLN A 98 0.78 22.82 -3.08
N MET A 99 0.47 22.90 -1.77
CA MET A 99 1.46 23.24 -0.75
C MET A 99 2.59 22.22 -0.83
N LYS A 100 3.68 22.64 -1.47
CA LYS A 100 4.89 21.86 -1.69
C LYS A 100 5.56 21.73 -0.34
N SER A 101 5.36 20.60 0.33
CA SER A 101 6.30 20.21 1.37
C SER A 101 7.62 19.94 0.65
N ARG A 102 8.64 20.76 0.89
CA ARG A 102 9.99 20.46 0.43
C ARG A 102 10.49 19.31 1.28
N VAL A 103 10.26 18.09 0.80
CA VAL A 103 10.93 16.94 1.35
C VAL A 103 12.33 16.96 0.75
N ALA A 104 13.35 17.11 1.58
CA ALA A 104 14.73 16.92 1.15
C ALA A 104 14.91 15.43 0.81
N SER A 105 14.58 15.04 -0.42
CA SER A 105 14.85 13.68 -0.88
C SER A 105 16.30 13.59 -1.37
N ALA A 106 16.91 12.41 -1.26
CA ALA A 106 18.22 12.14 -1.86
C ALA A 106 18.23 12.33 -3.39
N TYR A 107 17.04 12.38 -4.03
CA TYR A 107 16.85 12.42 -5.48
C TYR A 107 16.46 13.81 -6.02
N GLY A 108 16.42 14.84 -5.17
CA GLY A 108 16.09 16.21 -5.56
C GLY A 108 14.90 16.80 -4.80
N GLN A 109 14.56 18.06 -5.10
CA GLN A 109 13.37 18.73 -4.56
C GLN A 109 12.12 18.26 -5.30
N ASP A 110 11.64 17.07 -4.98
CA ASP A 110 10.33 16.62 -5.45
C ASP A 110 9.22 17.26 -4.62
N THR A 111 8.20 17.73 -5.31
CA THR A 111 7.07 18.42 -4.69
C THR A 111 5.93 17.45 -4.54
N ILE A 112 5.68 17.00 -3.33
CA ILE A 112 4.58 16.09 -3.03
C ILE A 112 3.35 16.89 -2.59
N PRO A 113 2.18 16.65 -3.20
CA PRO A 113 0.95 17.29 -2.78
C PRO A 113 0.62 16.87 -1.35
N ARG A 114 0.36 17.85 -0.50
CA ARG A 114 -0.14 17.59 0.85
C ARG A 114 -1.63 17.30 0.76
N CYS A 115 -2.06 16.17 1.32
CA CYS A 115 -3.48 15.86 1.50
C CYS A 115 -3.90 16.26 2.91
N ALA A 116 -4.73 17.29 3.03
CA ALA A 116 -5.44 17.57 4.27
C ALA A 116 -6.76 16.78 4.30
N ILE A 117 -7.07 16.23 5.46
CA ILE A 117 -8.28 15.46 5.72
C ILE A 117 -9.02 16.16 6.85
N HIS A 118 -10.30 16.44 6.63
CA HIS A 118 -11.19 17.02 7.61
C HIS A 118 -12.40 16.10 7.77
N VAL A 119 -12.60 15.60 8.99
CA VAL A 119 -13.73 14.73 9.31
C VAL A 119 -14.55 15.40 10.38
N TRP A 120 -15.87 15.47 10.21
CA TRP A 120 -16.78 16.01 11.21
C TRP A 120 -18.11 15.27 11.19
N VAL A 121 -18.86 15.39 12.28
CA VAL A 121 -20.24 14.92 12.33
C VAL A 121 -21.19 16.07 12.58
N GLU A 122 -22.32 16.03 11.90
CA GLU A 122 -23.45 16.91 12.09
C GLU A 122 -24.61 16.13 12.72
N GLY A 123 -25.41 16.81 13.54
CA GLY A 123 -26.58 16.18 14.15
C GLY A 123 -27.50 17.18 14.83
N GLY A 124 -28.62 16.67 15.32
CA GLY A 124 -29.67 17.48 15.95
C GLY A 124 -30.56 18.20 14.93
N PRO A 125 -31.52 19.02 15.41
CA PRO A 125 -32.56 19.62 14.58
C PRO A 125 -32.03 20.60 13.51
N PHE A 126 -30.82 21.13 13.69
CA PHE A 126 -30.21 22.12 12.81
C PHE A 126 -29.02 21.59 12.02
N SER A 127 -28.75 20.28 12.01
CA SER A 127 -27.53 19.70 11.41
C SER A 127 -26.27 20.41 11.91
N SER A 128 -26.23 20.74 13.20
CA SER A 128 -25.10 21.47 13.77
C SER A 128 -23.89 20.56 13.85
N LYS A 129 -22.72 21.07 13.48
CA LYS A 129 -21.46 20.37 13.66
C LYS A 129 -21.24 20.10 15.15
N LEU A 130 -21.08 18.83 15.53
CA LEU A 130 -20.94 18.41 16.94
C LEU A 130 -19.47 18.25 17.33
N ALA A 131 -18.68 17.63 16.46
CA ALA A 131 -17.26 17.39 16.65
C ALA A 131 -16.55 17.35 15.30
N GLU A 132 -15.27 17.73 15.30
CA GLU A 132 -14.42 17.63 14.13
C GLU A 132 -12.98 17.24 14.48
N VAL A 133 -12.32 16.61 13.52
CA VAL A 133 -10.90 16.29 13.56
C VAL A 133 -10.26 16.67 12.24
N ARG A 134 -9.05 17.22 12.30
CA ARG A 134 -8.26 17.57 11.12
C ARG A 134 -6.91 16.92 11.20
N GLY A 135 -6.48 16.37 10.07
CA GLY A 135 -5.15 15.82 9.90
C GLY A 135 -4.61 16.10 8.51
N SER A 136 -3.36 15.76 8.29
CA SER A 136 -2.82 15.67 6.94
C SER A 136 -1.93 14.46 6.80
N VAL A 137 -2.02 13.83 5.64
CA VAL A 137 -1.06 12.82 5.21
C VAL A 137 0.25 13.56 4.96
N CYS A 138 1.25 13.28 5.79
CA CYS A 138 2.57 13.85 5.70
C CYS A 138 3.55 12.71 5.39
N PRO A 139 3.80 12.43 4.11
CA PRO A 139 4.84 11.49 3.76
C PRO A 139 6.19 12.16 4.05
N LYS A 140 6.75 11.92 5.24
CA LYS A 140 8.09 12.34 5.63
C LYS A 140 9.04 11.15 5.44
N ASN A 141 10.30 11.44 5.06
CA ASN A 141 11.33 10.44 4.71
C ASN A 141 11.53 9.28 5.70
N THR A 142 11.16 9.43 6.98
CA THR A 142 11.47 8.43 8.01
C THR A 142 10.24 7.73 8.60
N LYS A 143 9.04 8.31 8.46
CA LYS A 143 7.79 7.74 8.99
C LYS A 143 6.62 8.12 8.08
N SER A 144 5.96 7.13 7.50
CA SER A 144 4.68 7.31 6.81
C SER A 144 3.59 7.54 7.84
N ALA A 145 3.38 8.81 8.19
CA ALA A 145 2.51 9.21 9.28
C ALA A 145 1.36 10.12 8.83
N LEU A 146 0.20 9.89 9.45
CA LEU A 146 -0.88 10.86 9.54
C LEU A 146 -0.54 11.85 10.66
N HIS A 147 -0.37 13.13 10.34
CA HIS A 147 -0.22 14.17 11.36
C HIS A 147 -1.60 14.74 11.73
N VAL A 148 -2.01 14.61 12.99
CA VAL A 148 -3.23 15.21 13.52
C VAL A 148 -2.93 16.65 13.92
N HIS A 149 -3.65 17.60 13.35
CA HIS A 149 -3.48 19.03 13.66
C HIS A 149 -4.39 19.46 14.80
N TRP A 150 -5.60 18.91 14.84
CA TRP A 150 -6.64 19.46 15.68
C TRP A 150 -7.75 18.45 15.94
N ILE A 151 -8.22 18.40 17.19
CA ILE A 151 -9.42 17.67 17.62
C ILE A 151 -10.29 18.66 18.38
N SER A 152 -11.42 19.09 17.83
CA SER A 152 -12.36 19.97 18.54
C SER A 152 -13.73 19.34 18.74
N ARG A 153 -14.35 19.83 19.80
CA ARG A 153 -15.78 19.78 20.02
C ARG A 153 -16.37 21.13 19.60
N ALA A 154 -17.57 21.13 19.05
CA ALA A 154 -18.30 22.38 18.93
C ALA A 154 -18.56 22.92 20.34
N LYS A 155 -18.11 24.15 20.63
CA LYS A 155 -18.26 24.79 21.94
C LYS A 155 -19.73 25.05 22.31
N SER A 156 -20.63 24.98 21.34
CA SER A 156 -22.04 25.30 21.47
C SER A 156 -22.79 24.72 20.26
N ALA A 157 -23.32 23.50 20.39
CA ALA A 157 -24.39 23.06 19.51
C ALA A 157 -25.70 23.55 20.16
N PRO A 158 -26.30 24.66 19.70
CA PRO A 158 -27.49 25.21 20.33
C PRO A 158 -28.63 24.18 20.32
N GLY A 159 -29.19 23.89 21.50
CA GLY A 159 -30.31 22.96 21.66
C GLY A 159 -29.94 21.49 21.94
N ILE A 160 -28.67 21.18 22.20
CA ILE A 160 -28.26 19.86 22.71
C ILE A 160 -27.74 20.05 24.15
N ASP A 161 -28.66 20.07 25.10
CA ASP A 161 -28.32 20.04 26.52
C ASP A 161 -27.97 18.60 26.93
N GLY A 162 -26.80 18.43 27.55
CA GLY A 162 -26.33 17.14 28.06
C GLY A 162 -25.04 16.62 27.41
N ASP A 163 -24.35 15.76 28.16
CA ASP A 163 -23.07 15.14 27.76
C ASP A 163 -23.26 13.81 27.01
N ASP A 164 -24.50 13.39 26.77
CA ASP A 164 -24.83 12.05 26.27
C ASP A 164 -24.42 11.82 24.81
N TRP A 165 -24.42 12.86 23.98
CA TRP A 165 -23.88 12.78 22.61
C TRP A 165 -22.37 12.54 22.58
N ARG A 166 -21.67 12.74 23.71
CA ARG A 166 -20.22 12.53 23.78
C ARG A 166 -19.88 11.07 23.65
N PHE A 167 -20.75 10.15 24.04
CA PHE A 167 -20.50 8.72 24.06
C PHE A 167 -21.30 8.01 22.97
N MET A 168 -20.64 7.09 22.28
CA MET A 168 -21.31 6.18 21.37
C MET A 168 -21.66 4.90 22.11
N GLU A 169 -22.96 4.68 22.32
CA GLU A 169 -23.46 3.38 22.75
C GLU A 169 -23.53 2.45 21.54
N LEU A 170 -22.49 1.63 21.37
CA LEU A 170 -22.55 0.53 20.44
C LEU A 170 -23.16 -0.67 21.16
N ALA A 171 -24.32 -1.14 20.69
CA ALA A 171 -24.98 -2.36 21.17
C ALA A 171 -24.04 -3.59 21.17
N SER A 172 -22.99 -3.59 20.35
CA SER A 172 -21.97 -4.64 20.25
C SER A 172 -20.82 -4.54 21.26
N GLN A 173 -20.77 -3.53 22.14
CA GLN A 173 -19.65 -3.28 23.06
C GLN A 173 -19.99 -3.33 24.55
N ARG A 174 -21.01 -4.12 24.95
CA ARG A 174 -21.36 -4.32 26.37
C ARG A 174 -20.20 -4.83 27.26
N ASN A 175 -19.15 -5.39 26.67
CA ASN A 175 -17.98 -5.93 27.40
C ASN A 175 -16.82 -4.94 27.56
N ARG A 176 -16.89 -3.71 27.03
CA ARG A 176 -15.85 -2.70 27.26
C ARG A 176 -16.23 -1.83 28.45
N SER A 177 -15.29 -1.63 29.37
CA SER A 177 -15.49 -0.86 30.60
C SER A 177 -15.77 0.63 30.36
N ARG A 178 -15.52 1.16 29.15
CA ARG A 178 -15.80 2.54 28.78
C ARG A 178 -16.28 2.66 27.33
N PRO A 179 -17.41 3.37 27.07
CA PRO A 179 -17.85 3.67 25.72
C PRO A 179 -16.89 4.64 25.02
N PHE A 180 -16.73 4.49 23.70
CA PHE A 180 -15.93 5.43 22.91
C PHE A 180 -16.65 6.76 22.76
N THR A 181 -15.87 7.84 22.69
CA THR A 181 -16.41 9.15 22.39
C THR A 181 -16.53 9.38 20.88
N VAL A 182 -17.42 10.28 20.48
CA VAL A 182 -17.52 10.72 19.07
C VAL A 182 -16.18 11.23 18.54
N ALA A 183 -15.41 11.97 19.35
CA ALA A 183 -14.09 12.44 18.95
C ALA A 183 -13.11 11.29 18.65
N GLN A 184 -13.14 10.21 19.45
CA GLN A 184 -12.34 9.00 19.20
C GLN A 184 -12.78 8.30 17.92
N ALA A 185 -14.09 8.24 17.67
CA ALA A 185 -14.64 7.68 16.45
C ALA A 185 -14.17 8.45 15.21
N LEU A 186 -14.23 9.78 15.23
CA LEU A 186 -13.74 10.63 14.16
C LEU A 186 -12.23 10.46 13.95
N LEU A 187 -11.45 10.35 15.02
CA LEU A 187 -10.02 10.07 14.93
C LEU A 187 -9.76 8.71 14.25
N GLY A 188 -10.56 7.68 14.56
CA GLY A 188 -10.49 6.39 13.88
C GLY A 188 -10.87 6.46 12.39
N VAL A 189 -11.87 7.28 12.03
CA VAL A 189 -12.23 7.53 10.62
C VAL A 189 -11.09 8.24 9.89
N LEU A 190 -10.51 9.29 10.50
CA LEU A 190 -9.36 10.02 9.96
C LEU A 190 -8.18 9.06 9.70
N ALA A 191 -7.88 8.18 10.67
CA ALA A 191 -6.86 7.16 10.55
C ALA A 191 -7.17 6.17 9.41
N CYS A 192 -8.42 5.71 9.28
CA CYS A 192 -8.81 4.76 8.22
C CYS A 192 -8.64 5.37 6.83
N ILE A 193 -8.93 6.66 6.68
CA ILE A 193 -8.69 7.36 5.42
C ILE A 193 -7.19 7.46 5.14
N ALA A 194 -6.36 7.78 6.14
CA ALA A 194 -4.91 7.80 5.99
C ALA A 194 -4.32 6.42 5.67
N GLU A 195 -4.95 5.33 6.12
CA GLU A 195 -4.60 3.95 5.75
C GLU A 195 -4.74 3.71 4.25
N ALA A 196 -5.75 4.31 3.61
CA ALA A 196 -5.93 4.25 2.16
C ALA A 196 -4.77 4.93 1.39
N PHE A 197 -4.07 5.86 2.04
CA PHE A 197 -2.81 6.44 1.55
C PHE A 197 -1.57 5.65 1.96
N GLY A 198 -1.71 4.54 2.69
CA GLY A 198 -0.59 3.70 3.13
C GLY A 198 0.15 4.21 4.34
N MET A 199 -0.41 5.18 5.06
CA MET A 199 0.19 5.59 6.33
C MET A 199 0.16 4.42 7.31
N SER A 200 1.21 4.29 8.11
CA SER A 200 1.36 3.19 9.08
C SER A 200 1.28 3.67 10.52
N ASN A 201 1.47 4.97 10.76
CA ASN A 201 1.43 5.60 12.08
C ASN A 201 0.55 6.85 12.09
N VAL A 202 0.09 7.24 13.27
CA VAL A 202 -0.54 8.52 13.57
C VAL A 202 0.39 9.29 14.49
N GLU A 203 0.71 10.54 14.15
CA GLU A 203 1.47 11.48 14.95
C GLU A 203 0.55 12.61 15.42
N LEU A 204 0.73 13.07 16.66
CA LEU A 204 0.09 14.27 17.17
C LEU A 204 0.99 15.01 18.16
N GLY A 205 0.74 16.32 18.32
CA GLY A 205 1.26 17.13 19.41
C GLY A 205 0.24 17.18 20.54
N ALA A 206 0.63 16.79 21.74
CA ALA A 206 -0.18 16.95 22.94
C ALA A 206 0.29 18.21 23.70
N GLU A 207 -0.48 19.29 23.59
CA GLU A 207 -0.27 20.49 24.40
C GLU A 207 -0.76 20.23 25.82
N ASP A 208 0.18 20.12 26.77
CA ASP A 208 -0.16 19.92 28.17
C ASP A 208 0.07 21.21 28.97
N GLN A 209 -1.02 21.75 29.51
CA GLN A 209 -1.00 22.91 30.40
C GLN A 209 -0.58 22.53 31.84
N GLY A 210 0.26 21.50 31.99
CA GLY A 210 0.79 21.00 33.26
C GLY A 210 -0.10 19.98 34.00
N SER A 211 -1.23 19.57 33.43
CA SER A 211 -2.16 18.62 34.09
C SER A 211 -1.83 17.16 33.80
N CYS A 212 -1.06 16.88 32.74
CA CYS A 212 -0.80 15.58 32.13
C CYS A 212 -2.05 14.77 31.72
N ARG A 213 -3.27 15.30 31.90
CA ARG A 213 -4.51 14.57 31.61
C ARG A 213 -4.67 14.27 30.12
N LEU A 214 -4.31 15.21 29.26
CA LEU A 214 -4.39 15.03 27.81
C LEU A 214 -3.36 13.99 27.33
N ILE A 215 -2.14 14.04 27.87
CA ILE A 215 -1.10 13.04 27.58
C ILE A 215 -1.56 11.65 28.02
N GLN A 216 -2.08 11.52 29.24
CA GLN A 216 -2.58 10.25 29.74
C GLN A 216 -3.75 9.73 28.89
N TYR A 217 -4.66 10.61 28.49
CA TYR A 217 -5.75 10.26 27.59
C TYR A 217 -5.24 9.70 26.25
N TYR A 218 -4.22 10.29 25.64
CA TYR A 218 -3.63 9.74 24.42
C TYR A 218 -2.88 8.43 24.67
N LYS A 219 -2.19 8.28 25.80
CA LYS A 219 -1.56 6.99 26.20
C LYS A 219 -2.60 5.87 26.30
N ASP A 220 -3.77 6.16 26.88
CA ASP A 220 -4.86 5.19 26.99
C ASP A 220 -5.39 4.76 25.61
N LEU A 221 -5.33 5.65 24.61
CA LEU A 221 -5.64 5.33 23.21
C LEU A 221 -4.54 4.53 22.51
N GLY A 222 -3.36 4.41 23.12
CA GLY A 222 -2.22 3.66 22.60
C GLY A 222 -1.11 4.50 22.02
N PHE A 223 -1.16 5.82 22.17
CA PHE A 223 -0.05 6.67 21.79
C PHE A 223 1.12 6.51 22.75
N GLN A 224 2.32 6.60 22.20
CA GLN A 224 3.60 6.57 22.91
C GLN A 224 4.32 7.88 22.67
N SER A 225 5.09 8.34 23.65
CA SER A 225 5.88 9.56 23.52
C SER A 225 7.13 9.27 22.67
N THR A 226 7.35 10.03 21.61
CA THR A 226 8.43 9.79 20.63
C THR A 226 9.72 10.56 20.92
N ALA A 227 9.63 11.65 21.66
CA ALA A 227 10.77 12.52 21.96
C ALA A 227 10.83 12.85 23.45
N ALA A 228 12.05 12.93 23.99
CA ALA A 228 12.32 13.46 25.32
C ALA A 228 12.25 15.00 25.37
N HIS A 229 12.06 15.67 24.23
CA HIS A 229 12.04 17.13 24.14
C HIS A 229 10.69 17.62 23.62
N THR A 230 10.06 18.48 24.41
CA THR A 230 8.89 19.26 24.05
C THR A 230 9.33 20.45 23.21
N MET A 231 8.93 20.51 21.94
CA MET A 231 9.04 21.75 21.18
C MET A 231 7.79 22.57 21.47
N PHE A 232 7.96 23.82 21.94
CA PHE A 232 6.87 24.76 22.22
C PHE A 232 5.82 24.25 23.23
N GLY A 233 6.20 23.40 24.17
CA GLY A 233 5.29 22.84 25.18
C GLY A 233 4.39 21.71 24.66
N GLU A 234 4.54 21.30 23.40
CA GLU A 234 3.85 20.14 22.85
C GLU A 234 4.72 18.88 23.01
N LEU A 235 4.15 17.84 23.61
CA LEU A 235 4.75 16.52 23.64
C LEU A 235 4.37 15.76 22.37
N SER A 236 5.35 15.43 21.52
CA SER A 236 5.11 14.61 20.34
C SER A 236 4.80 13.17 20.75
N MET A 237 3.71 12.64 20.19
CA MET A 237 3.26 11.28 20.44
C MET A 237 2.93 10.57 19.12
N ASP A 238 3.18 9.26 19.05
CA ASP A 238 2.80 8.42 17.92
C ASP A 238 2.06 7.14 18.33
N ALA A 239 1.25 6.59 17.42
CA ALA A 239 0.55 5.32 17.60
C ALA A 239 0.48 4.55 16.28
N PRO A 240 0.50 3.21 16.31
CA PRO A 240 0.21 2.39 15.13
C PRO A 240 -1.18 2.70 14.57
N LEU A 241 -1.28 2.94 13.27
CA LEU A 241 -2.51 3.40 12.63
C LEU A 241 -3.68 2.43 12.86
N GLY A 242 -3.45 1.12 12.72
CA GLY A 242 -4.48 0.09 12.91
C GLY A 242 -5.10 0.09 14.32
N ARG A 243 -4.34 0.51 15.35
CA ARG A 243 -4.88 0.70 16.70
C ARG A 243 -5.86 1.86 16.76
N ILE A 244 -5.55 2.96 16.10
CA ILE A 244 -6.39 4.16 16.05
C ILE A 244 -7.64 3.93 15.18
N VAL A 245 -7.52 3.22 14.06
CA VAL A 245 -8.67 2.82 13.21
C VAL A 245 -9.74 2.09 14.03
N SER A 246 -9.33 1.25 14.98
CA SER A 246 -10.24 0.48 15.84
C SER A 246 -11.12 1.32 16.79
N LEU A 247 -10.85 2.63 16.90
CA LEU A 247 -11.69 3.57 17.64
C LEU A 247 -12.98 3.92 16.88
N ALA A 248 -12.99 3.78 15.55
CA ALA A 248 -14.17 4.03 14.73
C ALA A 248 -15.11 2.82 14.71
N PRO A 249 -16.44 3.03 14.76
CA PRO A 249 -17.42 1.97 14.55
C PRO A 249 -17.25 1.36 13.17
N ALA A 250 -17.30 0.03 13.08
CA ALA A 250 -17.25 -0.66 11.79
C ALA A 250 -18.34 -0.18 10.82
N SER A 251 -19.53 0.16 11.33
CA SER A 251 -20.62 0.71 10.53
C SER A 251 -20.30 2.08 9.92
N TRP A 252 -19.52 2.92 10.60
CA TRP A 252 -19.09 4.21 10.06
C TRP A 252 -18.07 4.01 8.95
N LEU A 253 -17.12 3.09 9.14
CA LEU A 253 -16.09 2.77 8.14
C LEU A 253 -16.71 2.14 6.87
N GLN A 254 -17.67 1.24 7.04
CA GLN A 254 -18.40 0.60 5.92
C GLN A 254 -19.24 1.60 5.12
N ALA A 255 -19.67 2.71 5.73
CA ALA A 255 -20.46 3.73 5.05
C ALA A 255 -19.60 4.64 4.15
N LEU A 256 -18.28 4.63 4.32
CA LEU A 256 -17.36 5.41 3.49
C LEU A 256 -16.99 4.63 2.21
N PRO A 257 -16.85 5.31 1.06
CA PRO A 257 -16.51 4.68 -0.22
C PRO A 257 -15.00 4.35 -0.32
N LEU A 258 -14.38 3.83 0.73
CA LEU A 258 -12.95 3.53 0.75
C LEU A 258 -12.61 2.23 -0.01
N THR A 259 -13.55 1.30 -0.08
CA THR A 259 -13.36 0.03 -0.79
C THR A 259 -13.20 0.30 -2.28
N GLY A 260 -12.01 0.03 -2.82
CA GLY A 260 -11.68 0.26 -4.24
C GLY A 260 -11.30 1.70 -4.59
N TRP A 261 -11.37 2.65 -3.65
CA TRP A 261 -10.93 4.02 -3.92
C TRP A 261 -9.42 4.10 -4.09
N ASN A 262 -8.98 4.75 -5.19
CA ASN A 262 -7.58 4.98 -5.49
C ASN A 262 -7.14 6.32 -4.90
N ALA A 263 -6.81 6.31 -3.60
CA ALA A 263 -6.42 7.51 -2.85
C ALA A 263 -5.24 8.25 -3.51
N TRP A 264 -4.21 7.50 -3.93
CA TRP A 264 -3.04 8.07 -4.60
C TRP A 264 -3.36 8.59 -6.00
N GLY A 265 -4.14 7.86 -6.81
CA GLY A 265 -4.58 8.35 -8.11
C GLY A 265 -5.39 9.64 -7.99
N TRP A 266 -6.31 9.68 -7.02
CA TRP A 266 -7.05 10.90 -6.67
C TRP A 266 -6.13 12.03 -6.19
N LEU A 267 -5.06 11.73 -5.45
CA LEU A 267 -4.09 12.70 -4.93
C LEU A 267 -3.10 13.21 -5.99
N TRP A 268 -2.91 12.53 -7.12
CA TRP A 268 -2.05 13.00 -8.22
C TRP A 268 -2.80 13.57 -9.43
N GLY A 269 -4.07 13.20 -9.64
CA GLY A 269 -5.01 14.00 -10.44
C GLY A 269 -4.69 14.01 -11.93
N GLY A 270 -4.05 12.95 -12.41
CA GLY A 270 -3.70 12.75 -13.81
C GLY A 270 -2.57 13.63 -14.36
N SER A 271 -2.09 14.64 -13.63
CA SER A 271 -1.22 15.68 -14.22
C SER A 271 0.26 15.30 -14.31
N GLN A 272 0.75 14.35 -13.51
CA GLN A 272 2.06 13.71 -13.68
C GLN A 272 2.11 12.51 -12.75
N ARG A 273 2.48 11.33 -13.24
CA ARG A 273 2.73 10.18 -12.35
C ARG A 273 3.94 10.53 -11.47
N PRO A 274 3.84 10.41 -10.15
CA PRO A 274 5.00 10.59 -9.30
C PRO A 274 6.10 9.62 -9.68
N ASP A 275 7.34 10.07 -9.58
CA ASP A 275 8.49 9.17 -9.67
C ASP A 275 8.36 8.08 -8.61
N LEU A 276 8.58 6.84 -9.00
CA LEU A 276 8.35 5.70 -8.11
C LEU A 276 9.37 5.69 -6.96
N ASN A 277 10.59 6.20 -7.16
CA ASN A 277 11.57 6.36 -6.08
C ASN A 277 11.14 7.45 -5.11
N CYS A 278 10.54 8.54 -5.61
CA CYS A 278 9.89 9.53 -4.76
C CYS A 278 8.84 8.87 -3.85
N ILE A 279 7.92 8.08 -4.41
CA ILE A 279 6.92 7.38 -3.60
C ILE A 279 7.56 6.40 -2.61
N LEU A 280 8.57 5.64 -3.01
CA LEU A 280 9.29 4.75 -2.10
C LEU A 280 9.88 5.52 -0.92
N GLY A 281 10.58 6.62 -1.17
CA GLY A 281 11.16 7.47 -0.12
C GLY A 281 10.09 8.05 0.82
N LEU A 282 8.94 8.42 0.28
CA LEU A 282 7.78 8.90 1.05
C LEU A 282 7.16 7.84 1.96
N MET A 283 7.23 6.60 1.52
CA MET A 283 6.76 5.45 2.29
C MET A 283 7.79 5.01 3.35
N GLY A 284 8.86 5.80 3.56
CA GLY A 284 9.95 5.47 4.47
C GLY A 284 10.72 4.23 4.03
N ALA A 285 10.66 3.87 2.74
CA ALA A 285 11.45 2.79 2.18
C ALA A 285 12.93 3.14 2.34
N PRO A 286 13.75 2.32 3.04
CA PRO A 286 15.18 2.50 2.96
C PRO A 286 15.64 2.21 1.53
N GLU A 287 16.61 2.98 1.04
CA GLU A 287 17.19 2.79 -0.30
C GLU A 287 17.86 1.41 -0.42
N LYS A 288 18.41 0.93 0.70
CA LYS A 288 19.11 -0.34 0.79
C LYS A 288 18.90 -1.02 2.15
N TRP A 289 18.91 -2.34 2.14
CA TRP A 289 19.02 -3.18 3.33
C TRP A 289 20.36 -3.91 3.28
N GLU A 290 21.03 -3.99 4.43
CA GLU A 290 22.37 -4.55 4.52
C GLU A 290 22.48 -5.53 5.69
N TRP A 291 23.11 -6.67 5.45
CA TRP A 291 23.36 -7.70 6.47
C TRP A 291 24.77 -8.24 6.37
N ASN A 292 25.46 -8.29 7.50
CA ASN A 292 26.68 -9.09 7.63
C ASN A 292 26.30 -10.56 7.76
N ILE A 293 27.05 -11.44 7.07
CA ILE A 293 26.81 -12.88 7.14
C ILE A 293 27.99 -13.60 7.78
N ALA A 294 27.71 -14.69 8.48
CA ALA A 294 28.75 -15.48 9.16
C ALA A 294 29.70 -16.15 8.16
N TRP A 295 29.15 -16.62 7.04
CA TRP A 295 29.91 -17.28 5.97
C TRP A 295 29.40 -16.88 4.58
N PRO A 296 30.30 -16.57 3.62
CA PRO A 296 31.75 -16.48 3.79
C PRO A 296 32.14 -15.30 4.69
N THR A 297 33.22 -15.45 5.46
CA THR A 297 33.64 -14.45 6.44
C THR A 297 33.95 -13.11 5.78
N GLY A 298 33.52 -12.01 6.40
CA GLY A 298 33.74 -10.65 5.89
C GLY A 298 32.90 -10.31 4.66
N CYS A 299 31.85 -11.08 4.37
CA CYS A 299 30.90 -10.78 3.30
C CYS A 299 29.66 -10.06 3.83
N GLN A 300 29.04 -9.30 2.94
CA GLN A 300 27.82 -8.54 3.20
C GLN A 300 26.79 -8.83 2.11
N VAL A 301 25.54 -8.97 2.53
CA VAL A 301 24.38 -8.98 1.64
C VAL A 301 23.79 -7.58 1.58
N GLU A 302 23.56 -7.09 0.36
CA GLU A 302 22.99 -5.78 0.08
C GLU A 302 21.76 -5.98 -0.81
N LEU A 303 20.59 -5.56 -0.34
CA LEU A 303 19.34 -5.59 -1.11
C LEU A 303 18.91 -4.15 -1.42
N ARG A 304 18.45 -3.90 -2.64
CA ARG A 304 17.91 -2.60 -3.08
C ARG A 304 16.60 -2.78 -3.84
N ALA A 305 15.74 -1.78 -3.75
CA ALA A 305 14.58 -1.60 -4.62
C ALA A 305 14.66 -0.22 -5.28
N VAL A 306 14.65 -0.21 -6.61
CA VAL A 306 14.72 1.01 -7.42
C VAL A 306 13.55 1.03 -8.39
N GLY A 307 12.74 2.07 -8.30
CA GLY A 307 11.65 2.33 -9.23
C GLY A 307 12.17 2.81 -10.59
N SER A 308 11.59 2.29 -11.67
CA SER A 308 11.79 2.80 -13.02
C SER A 308 10.73 3.84 -13.34
N SER A 309 11.12 5.07 -13.60
CA SER A 309 10.22 6.17 -13.97
C SER A 309 10.10 6.42 -15.47
N HIS A 310 10.99 5.84 -16.28
CA HIS A 310 11.01 6.04 -17.73
C HIS A 310 10.17 5.03 -18.51
N ASP A 311 9.72 3.95 -17.88
CA ASP A 311 8.94 2.92 -18.55
C ASP A 311 7.45 3.28 -18.58
N ALA A 312 6.78 2.99 -19.71
CA ALA A 312 5.32 3.11 -19.82
C ALA A 312 4.58 2.27 -18.77
N THR A 313 5.18 1.14 -18.37
CA THR A 313 4.69 0.26 -17.32
C THR A 313 5.53 0.44 -16.05
N PRO A 314 4.90 0.74 -14.91
CA PRO A 314 5.62 0.96 -13.66
C PRO A 314 6.27 -0.33 -13.20
N LYS A 315 7.58 -0.27 -12.97
CA LYS A 315 8.36 -1.43 -12.57
C LYS A 315 9.29 -1.05 -11.43
N VAL A 316 9.47 -1.97 -10.48
CA VAL A 316 10.52 -1.87 -9.47
C VAL A 316 11.56 -2.91 -9.77
N THR A 317 12.81 -2.48 -9.98
CA THR A 317 13.94 -3.40 -10.02
C THR A 317 14.34 -3.70 -8.59
N VAL A 318 14.30 -4.98 -8.22
CA VAL A 318 14.81 -5.47 -6.94
C VAL A 318 16.11 -6.21 -7.20
N SER A 319 17.16 -5.83 -6.50
CA SER A 319 18.48 -6.43 -6.65
C SER A 319 19.08 -6.81 -5.31
N ALA A 320 19.57 -8.04 -5.19
CA ALA A 320 20.30 -8.54 -4.03
C ALA A 320 21.72 -8.91 -4.45
N HIS A 321 22.72 -8.35 -3.78
CA HIS A 321 24.13 -8.65 -3.99
C HIS A 321 24.69 -9.32 -2.74
N LEU A 322 25.43 -10.40 -2.91
CA LEU A 322 26.36 -10.92 -1.93
C LEU A 322 27.78 -10.52 -2.37
N ARG A 323 28.46 -9.71 -1.57
CA ARG A 323 29.80 -9.19 -1.88
C ARG A 323 30.77 -9.52 -0.76
N SER A 324 31.99 -9.84 -1.14
CA SER A 324 33.17 -9.68 -0.29
C SER A 324 33.76 -8.29 -0.50
N PHE A 325 34.76 -7.91 0.29
CA PHE A 325 35.52 -6.67 0.10
C PHE A 325 36.11 -6.52 -1.32
N ARG A 326 36.41 -7.64 -2.00
CA ARG A 326 37.13 -7.64 -3.28
C ARG A 326 36.28 -8.01 -4.48
N ALA A 327 35.15 -8.69 -4.28
CA ALA A 327 34.41 -9.29 -5.37
C ALA A 327 32.94 -9.53 -5.04
N GLU A 328 32.10 -9.42 -6.07
CA GLU A 328 30.74 -9.95 -6.06
C GLU A 328 30.76 -11.47 -6.16
N LEU A 329 30.09 -12.13 -5.22
CA LEU A 329 30.02 -13.60 -5.14
C LEU A 329 28.74 -14.13 -5.77
N VAL A 330 27.60 -13.51 -5.44
CA VAL A 330 26.29 -13.83 -6.00
C VAL A 330 25.49 -12.53 -6.18
N TYR A 331 24.61 -12.53 -7.17
CA TYR A 331 23.76 -11.45 -7.59
C TYR A 331 22.42 -12.01 -8.05
N CYS A 332 21.34 -11.48 -7.50
CA CYS A 332 19.98 -11.75 -7.91
C CYS A 332 19.32 -10.44 -8.36
N ARG A 333 18.73 -10.42 -9.55
CA ARG A 333 17.95 -9.29 -10.06
C ARG A 333 16.58 -9.77 -10.47
N ALA A 334 15.56 -9.10 -9.96
CA ALA A 334 14.19 -9.26 -10.41
C ALA A 334 13.55 -7.91 -10.76
N VAL A 335 12.50 -7.97 -11.56
CA VAL A 335 11.67 -6.83 -11.91
C VAL A 335 10.25 -7.13 -11.45
N VAL A 336 9.77 -6.35 -10.49
CA VAL A 336 8.39 -6.39 -9.99
C VAL A 336 7.53 -5.56 -10.94
N ARG A 337 6.49 -6.18 -11.48
CA ARG A 337 5.52 -5.53 -12.38
C ARG A 337 4.26 -5.23 -11.57
N LEU A 338 4.12 -3.99 -11.13
CA LEU A 338 3.11 -3.60 -10.15
C LEU A 338 1.68 -3.91 -10.62
N THR A 339 1.40 -3.76 -11.92
CA THR A 339 0.07 -4.01 -12.52
C THR A 339 -0.24 -5.49 -12.76
N GLN A 340 0.75 -6.38 -12.73
CA GLN A 340 0.56 -7.82 -12.98
C GLN A 340 0.56 -8.64 -11.69
N SER A 341 0.82 -8.00 -10.54
CA SER A 341 1.07 -8.68 -9.25
C SER A 341 2.07 -9.85 -9.37
N SER A 342 3.03 -9.71 -10.30
CA SER A 342 4.05 -10.71 -10.62
C SER A 342 5.45 -10.06 -10.65
N ALA A 343 6.46 -10.83 -10.28
CA ALA A 343 7.86 -10.46 -10.42
C ALA A 343 8.54 -11.42 -11.38
N ARG A 344 9.43 -10.90 -12.23
CA ARG A 344 10.27 -11.73 -13.10
C ARG A 344 11.72 -11.65 -12.66
N VAL A 345 12.32 -12.77 -12.30
CA VAL A 345 13.76 -12.87 -12.10
C VAL A 345 14.43 -12.78 -13.46
N ILE A 346 15.24 -11.75 -13.61
CA ILE A 346 16.03 -11.49 -14.82
C ILE A 346 17.34 -12.28 -14.74
N TRP A 347 17.92 -12.38 -13.55
CA TRP A 347 19.22 -13.00 -13.37
C TRP A 347 19.43 -13.50 -11.94
N LEU A 348 20.04 -14.68 -11.78
CA LEU A 348 20.45 -15.25 -10.50
C LEU A 348 21.81 -15.94 -10.66
N SER A 349 22.90 -15.19 -10.51
CA SER A 349 24.27 -15.70 -10.61
C SER A 349 25.28 -14.62 -10.22
N ARG A 350 26.14 -14.11 -11.10
CA ARG A 350 26.94 -12.87 -10.93
C ARG A 350 26.63 -11.88 -12.06
N SER A 351 26.79 -10.60 -11.81
CA SER A 351 26.60 -9.54 -12.81
C SER A 351 27.40 -9.78 -14.10
N GLY A 352 26.89 -9.25 -15.22
CA GLY A 352 27.50 -9.44 -16.55
C GLY A 352 27.43 -10.87 -17.07
N SER A 353 26.36 -11.59 -16.75
CA SER A 353 26.11 -12.97 -17.19
C SER A 353 27.17 -14.00 -16.74
N LYS A 354 27.87 -13.75 -15.64
CA LYS A 354 28.89 -14.65 -15.10
C LYS A 354 28.27 -15.70 -14.18
N PRO A 355 28.84 -16.92 -14.09
CA PRO A 355 28.38 -17.93 -13.13
C PRO A 355 28.67 -17.50 -11.69
N ALA A 356 27.95 -18.03 -10.70
CA ALA A 356 28.18 -17.73 -9.29
C ALA A 356 29.62 -18.04 -8.91
N ASP A 357 30.21 -17.25 -8.01
CA ASP A 357 31.60 -17.46 -7.60
C ASP A 357 31.81 -18.87 -7.03
N GLU A 358 32.91 -19.52 -7.40
CA GLU A 358 33.17 -20.92 -7.04
C GLU A 358 33.21 -21.13 -5.53
N ALA A 359 33.62 -20.11 -4.76
CA ALA A 359 33.67 -20.18 -3.31
C ALA A 359 32.29 -20.41 -2.66
N VAL A 360 31.21 -19.99 -3.33
CA VAL A 360 29.83 -20.05 -2.80
C VAL A 360 28.87 -20.89 -3.65
N ARG A 361 29.29 -21.32 -4.83
CA ARG A 361 28.45 -22.09 -5.75
C ARG A 361 28.04 -23.43 -5.11
N GLY A 362 26.74 -23.67 -5.01
CA GLY A 362 26.19 -24.90 -4.41
C GLY A 362 26.40 -25.03 -2.90
N ARG A 363 26.77 -23.93 -2.22
CA ARG A 363 27.03 -23.91 -0.77
C ARG A 363 25.80 -23.41 0.00
N LEU A 364 25.58 -23.99 1.18
CA LEU A 364 24.58 -23.52 2.12
C LEU A 364 25.04 -22.24 2.83
N LEU A 365 24.15 -21.61 3.60
CA LEU A 365 24.44 -20.39 4.37
C LEU A 365 25.57 -20.55 5.39
N ASP A 366 25.85 -21.78 5.83
CA ASP A 366 26.92 -22.12 6.77
C ASP A 366 28.24 -22.54 6.09
N GLY A 367 28.29 -22.54 4.76
CA GLY A 367 29.46 -22.92 3.97
C GLY A 367 29.62 -24.41 3.68
N THR A 368 28.72 -25.25 4.19
CA THR A 368 28.73 -26.67 3.86
C THR A 368 28.30 -26.87 2.41
N ALA A 369 28.85 -27.92 1.78
CA ALA A 369 28.43 -28.31 0.44
C ALA A 369 27.01 -28.89 0.51
N LYS A 370 26.14 -28.46 -0.39
CA LYS A 370 24.77 -28.94 -0.42
C LYS A 370 24.70 -30.38 -0.91
N ALA A 371 24.16 -31.28 -0.09
CA ALA A 371 23.81 -32.63 -0.51
C ALA A 371 22.58 -32.60 -1.43
N ALA A 372 22.49 -33.56 -2.37
CA ALA A 372 21.38 -33.64 -3.33
C ALA A 372 19.99 -33.78 -2.67
N SER A 373 19.93 -34.40 -1.49
CA SER A 373 18.69 -34.59 -0.71
C SER A 373 18.33 -33.41 0.20
N ASP A 374 19.23 -32.44 0.37
CA ASP A 374 19.02 -31.35 1.33
C ASP A 374 18.07 -30.29 0.78
N ARG A 375 17.01 -30.00 1.54
CA ARG A 375 16.04 -28.93 1.24
C ARG A 375 16.49 -27.56 1.71
N LYS A 376 17.62 -27.45 2.41
CA LYS A 376 18.17 -26.15 2.82
C LYS A 376 18.50 -25.28 1.59
N PRO A 377 18.19 -23.98 1.65
CA PRO A 377 18.50 -23.06 0.56
C PRO A 377 20.02 -22.84 0.48
N THR A 378 20.55 -22.81 -0.74
CA THR A 378 21.89 -22.28 -1.00
C THR A 378 21.89 -20.76 -0.82
N LEU A 379 23.08 -20.14 -0.77
CA LEU A 379 23.19 -18.67 -0.73
C LEU A 379 22.42 -17.97 -1.87
N ALA A 380 22.48 -18.52 -3.09
CA ALA A 380 21.71 -17.98 -4.22
C ALA A 380 20.20 -18.05 -3.98
N MET A 381 19.70 -19.18 -3.44
CA MET A 381 18.28 -19.33 -3.11
C MET A 381 17.85 -18.46 -1.93
N ALA A 382 18.75 -18.20 -0.97
CA ALA A 382 18.51 -17.28 0.12
C ALA A 382 18.33 -15.83 -0.39
N LEU A 383 19.19 -15.38 -1.34
CA LEU A 383 19.03 -14.09 -2.00
C LEU A 383 17.72 -14.01 -2.79
N LEU A 384 17.37 -15.07 -3.52
CA LEU A 384 16.08 -15.16 -4.21
C LEU A 384 14.91 -15.06 -3.22
N GLY A 385 15.02 -15.68 -2.05
CA GLY A 385 14.03 -15.55 -0.98
C GLY A 385 13.92 -14.12 -0.44
N ALA A 386 15.03 -13.39 -0.32
CA ALA A 386 15.02 -11.97 0.05
C ALA A 386 14.33 -11.11 -1.02
N VAL A 387 14.62 -11.36 -2.31
CA VAL A 387 13.94 -10.71 -3.43
C VAL A 387 12.45 -11.03 -3.45
N ALA A 388 12.06 -12.29 -3.21
CA ALA A 388 10.66 -12.69 -3.14
C ALA A 388 9.96 -12.02 -1.95
N SER A 389 10.62 -11.92 -0.79
CA SER A 389 10.10 -11.22 0.39
C SER A 389 9.83 -9.74 0.07
N LEU A 390 10.77 -9.07 -0.60
CA LEU A 390 10.57 -7.67 -1.01
C LEU A 390 9.52 -7.53 -2.12
N ALA A 391 9.40 -8.48 -3.03
CA ALA A 391 8.33 -8.47 -4.04
C ALA A 391 6.93 -8.53 -3.38
N ARG A 392 6.77 -9.28 -2.28
CA ARG A 392 5.51 -9.34 -1.51
C ARG A 392 5.14 -8.01 -0.88
N TRP A 393 6.12 -7.19 -0.50
CA TRP A 393 5.87 -5.84 -0.03
C TRP A 393 5.08 -5.01 -1.05
N PHE A 394 5.39 -5.18 -2.34
CA PHE A 394 4.68 -4.58 -3.48
C PHE A 394 3.37 -5.29 -3.86
N GLY A 395 2.87 -6.22 -3.04
CA GLY A 395 1.65 -6.99 -3.34
C GLY A 395 1.84 -8.08 -4.41
N THR A 396 3.09 -8.44 -4.72
CA THR A 396 3.38 -9.51 -5.68
C THR A 396 3.05 -10.87 -5.08
N SER A 397 2.31 -11.69 -5.82
CA SER A 397 1.91 -13.03 -5.41
C SER A 397 2.75 -14.14 -6.04
N THR A 398 3.27 -13.90 -7.24
CA THR A 398 4.00 -14.90 -8.03
C THR A 398 5.34 -14.37 -8.51
N LEU A 399 6.31 -15.27 -8.63
CA LEU A 399 7.63 -14.98 -9.14
C LEU A 399 7.95 -15.96 -10.28
N GLU A 400 8.34 -15.40 -11.42
CA GLU A 400 8.66 -16.10 -12.65
C GLU A 400 10.17 -16.08 -12.88
N LEU A 401 10.73 -17.18 -13.36
CA LEU A 401 12.16 -17.32 -13.66
C LEU A 401 12.31 -18.17 -14.92
N THR A 402 13.19 -17.77 -15.82
CA THR A 402 13.62 -18.60 -16.94
C THR A 402 15.03 -19.10 -16.60
N PRO A 403 15.21 -20.36 -16.16
CA PRO A 403 16.53 -20.90 -15.87
C PRO A 403 17.37 -20.99 -17.14
N VAL A 404 18.65 -20.65 -17.02
CA VAL A 404 19.65 -20.89 -18.07
C VAL A 404 20.32 -22.20 -17.72
N ASP A 405 19.77 -23.28 -18.26
CA ASP A 405 20.27 -24.64 -18.08
C ASP A 405 21.08 -25.08 -19.30
N ASP A 406 22.02 -26.01 -19.12
CA ASP A 406 22.86 -26.58 -20.18
C ASP A 406 22.15 -27.68 -20.99
N GLY A 407 20.84 -27.87 -20.76
CA GLY A 407 20.03 -28.92 -21.37
C GLY A 407 19.95 -30.20 -20.52
N SER A 408 20.62 -30.23 -19.36
CA SER A 408 20.55 -31.37 -18.45
C SER A 408 19.22 -31.50 -17.70
N GLY A 409 18.40 -30.43 -17.66
CA GLY A 409 17.15 -30.37 -16.90
C GLY A 409 17.34 -30.33 -15.38
N LYS A 410 18.59 -30.38 -14.89
CA LYS A 410 18.89 -30.46 -13.46
C LYS A 410 18.58 -29.16 -12.75
N LEU A 411 18.84 -27.99 -13.38
CA LEU A 411 18.54 -26.71 -12.76
C LEU A 411 17.02 -26.47 -12.64
N PRO A 412 16.19 -26.69 -13.68
CA PRO A 412 14.74 -26.64 -13.53
C PRO A 412 14.21 -27.58 -12.45
N GLN A 413 14.67 -28.84 -12.44
CA GLN A 413 14.28 -29.82 -11.42
C GLN A 413 14.68 -29.37 -10.01
N TYR A 414 15.90 -28.83 -9.86
CA TYR A 414 16.37 -28.25 -8.60
C TYR A 414 15.46 -27.11 -8.12
N LEU A 415 15.08 -26.20 -9.01
CA LEU A 415 14.18 -25.10 -8.68
C LEU A 415 12.78 -25.58 -8.31
N CYS A 416 12.28 -26.63 -8.95
CA CYS A 416 10.98 -27.23 -8.61
C CYS A 416 10.95 -27.76 -7.17
N ASN A 417 12.07 -28.26 -6.63
CA ASN A 417 12.19 -28.66 -5.22
C ASN A 417 11.99 -27.51 -4.23
N PHE A 418 12.06 -26.26 -4.71
CA PHE A 418 11.87 -25.03 -3.94
C PHE A 418 10.50 -24.37 -4.18
N GLY A 419 9.55 -25.09 -4.78
CA GLY A 419 8.18 -24.61 -4.97
C GLY A 419 7.92 -23.91 -6.30
N PHE A 420 8.91 -23.87 -7.20
CA PHE A 420 8.66 -23.53 -8.59
C PHE A 420 7.89 -24.64 -9.30
N ARG A 421 7.12 -24.26 -10.33
CA ARG A 421 6.40 -25.17 -11.21
C ARG A 421 6.59 -24.72 -12.66
N PRO A 422 6.70 -25.64 -13.63
CA PRO A 422 6.73 -25.30 -15.04
C PRO A 422 5.45 -24.54 -15.44
N LEU A 423 5.63 -23.44 -16.19
CA LEU A 423 4.56 -22.82 -16.98
C LEU A 423 4.45 -23.62 -18.27
N SER A 424 3.22 -24.03 -18.63
CA SER A 424 2.91 -24.88 -19.79
C SER A 424 3.75 -24.58 -21.05
N GLU A 425 4.17 -25.64 -21.74
CA GLU A 425 5.24 -25.74 -22.76
C GLU A 425 5.05 -24.95 -24.07
N ALA A 426 4.04 -24.08 -24.17
CA ALA A 426 3.60 -23.54 -25.46
C ALA A 426 4.62 -22.66 -26.21
N GLN A 427 5.75 -22.25 -25.60
CA GLN A 427 6.69 -21.30 -26.21
C GLN A 427 8.16 -21.52 -25.81
N GLY A 428 8.77 -22.63 -26.26
CA GLY A 428 10.22 -22.71 -26.57
C GLY A 428 11.24 -22.45 -25.45
N GLY A 429 10.82 -22.36 -24.19
CA GLY A 429 11.70 -22.26 -23.02
C GLY A 429 10.92 -22.53 -21.74
N GLU A 430 11.45 -23.41 -20.89
CA GLU A 430 10.82 -23.80 -19.62
C GLU A 430 10.83 -22.62 -18.63
N SER A 431 9.84 -21.74 -18.72
CA SER A 431 9.63 -20.74 -17.69
C SER A 431 9.04 -21.41 -16.44
N LEU A 432 9.56 -21.05 -15.28
CA LEU A 432 9.12 -21.56 -14.00
C LEU A 432 8.38 -20.46 -13.23
N ARG A 433 7.30 -20.82 -12.52
CA ARG A 433 6.53 -19.94 -11.65
C ARG A 433 6.48 -20.51 -10.24
N GLY A 434 6.79 -19.69 -9.25
CA GLY A 434 6.65 -20.02 -7.83
C GLY A 434 5.80 -18.98 -7.09
N GLY A 435 5.16 -19.39 -5.99
CA GLY A 435 4.47 -18.46 -5.09
C GLY A 435 5.49 -17.63 -4.31
N CYS A 436 5.34 -16.30 -4.29
CA CYS A 436 6.25 -15.44 -3.52
C CYS A 436 6.22 -15.78 -2.01
N LYS A 437 5.09 -16.28 -1.49
CA LYS A 437 4.97 -16.71 -0.09
C LYS A 437 5.93 -17.86 0.24
N ASP A 438 5.94 -18.87 -0.60
CA ASP A 438 6.76 -20.08 -0.42
C ASP A 438 8.24 -19.75 -0.65
N LEU A 439 8.53 -18.97 -1.69
CA LEU A 439 9.90 -18.55 -2.00
C LEU A 439 10.46 -17.59 -0.94
N ALA A 440 9.63 -16.72 -0.37
CA ALA A 440 10.04 -15.85 0.74
C ALA A 440 10.49 -16.67 1.95
N ALA A 441 9.98 -17.90 2.14
CA ALA A 441 10.40 -18.81 3.21
C ALA A 441 11.89 -19.19 3.13
N LEU A 442 12.51 -19.07 1.95
CA LEU A 442 13.95 -19.31 1.73
C LEU A 442 14.84 -18.19 2.27
N CYS A 443 14.28 -17.01 2.52
CA CYS A 443 14.98 -15.90 3.15
C CYS A 443 15.37 -16.26 4.58
N PRO A 444 16.64 -16.10 5.01
CA PRO A 444 17.03 -16.21 6.41
C PRO A 444 16.16 -15.33 7.30
N GLN A 445 15.76 -15.85 8.46
CA GLN A 445 14.83 -15.16 9.36
C GLN A 445 15.38 -13.78 9.78
N ALA A 446 16.69 -13.69 10.05
CA ALA A 446 17.35 -12.44 10.43
C ALA A 446 17.24 -11.35 9.34
N TRP A 447 17.24 -11.74 8.06
CA TRP A 447 17.06 -10.79 6.96
C TRP A 447 15.59 -10.40 6.84
N ARG A 448 14.69 -11.39 6.90
CA ARG A 448 13.24 -11.19 6.75
C ARG A 448 12.67 -10.24 7.81
N THR A 449 13.13 -10.30 9.06
CA THR A 449 12.62 -9.44 10.14
C THR A 449 12.96 -7.96 9.98
N SER A 450 13.99 -7.63 9.19
CA SER A 450 14.31 -6.23 8.84
C SER A 450 13.65 -5.75 7.55
N LEU A 451 13.01 -6.66 6.81
CA LEU A 451 12.26 -6.30 5.61
C LEU A 451 10.87 -5.78 6.00
N PRO A 452 10.29 -4.90 5.19
CA PRO A 452 8.93 -4.42 5.43
C PRO A 452 7.91 -5.56 5.32
N PRO A 453 6.79 -5.49 6.05
CA PRO A 453 5.78 -6.53 6.02
C PRO A 453 5.01 -6.54 4.70
N ASP A 454 4.35 -7.66 4.44
CA ASP A 454 3.67 -7.94 3.18
C ASP A 454 2.62 -6.89 2.81
N SER A 455 2.48 -6.65 1.50
CA SER A 455 1.38 -5.89 0.90
C SER A 455 1.23 -4.43 1.36
N GLN A 456 2.13 -3.87 2.17
CA GLN A 456 2.08 -2.46 2.55
C GLN A 456 2.14 -1.51 1.35
N LEU A 457 2.76 -1.91 0.23
CA LEU A 457 2.81 -1.13 -1.00
C LEU A 457 1.88 -1.64 -2.10
N SER A 458 0.92 -2.53 -1.77
CA SER A 458 -0.07 -3.00 -2.74
C SER A 458 -0.96 -1.88 -3.28
N MET A 459 -1.06 -0.73 -2.59
CA MET A 459 -1.79 0.43 -3.13
C MET A 459 -1.12 1.04 -4.36
N LEU A 460 0.19 0.81 -4.57
CA LEU A 460 0.87 1.28 -5.78
C LEU A 460 0.30 0.61 -7.03
N THR A 461 -0.13 -0.65 -6.94
CA THR A 461 -0.80 -1.33 -8.05
C THR A 461 -2.03 -0.53 -8.49
N LYS A 462 -2.88 -0.08 -7.56
CA LYS A 462 -4.06 0.75 -7.86
C LYS A 462 -3.71 2.10 -8.47
N LEU A 463 -2.61 2.72 -8.03
CA LEU A 463 -2.13 3.99 -8.60
C LEU A 463 -1.91 3.87 -10.12
N TYR A 464 -1.53 2.69 -10.60
CA TYR A 464 -1.18 2.48 -12.01
C TYR A 464 -2.17 1.63 -12.82
N GLU A 465 -3.17 1.00 -12.21
CA GLU A 465 -4.20 0.19 -12.90
C GLU A 465 -5.20 1.04 -13.74
N GLY A 466 -5.31 2.35 -13.50
CA GLY A 466 -6.39 3.18 -14.04
C GLY A 466 -6.12 3.97 -15.33
N HIS A 467 -4.98 3.80 -15.98
CA HIS A 467 -4.61 4.62 -17.14
C HIS A 467 -3.87 3.77 -18.20
N PRO A 468 -4.55 3.35 -19.29
CA PRO A 468 -3.90 2.74 -20.44
C PRO A 468 -2.93 3.69 -21.15
#